data_AF-A0A497F8W3-F1
#
_entry.id   AF-A0A497F8W3-F1
#
_cell.length_a   1.000
_cell.length_b   1.000
_cell.length_c   1.000
_cell.angle_alpha   90.00
_cell.angle_beta   90.00
_cell.angle_gamma   90.00
#
_symmetry.space_group_name_H-M   'P 1'
#
loop_
_entity.id
_entity.type
_entity.pdbx_description
1 polymer ?
#
loop_
_entity_poly.entity_id
_entity_poly.type
_entity_poly.pdbx_seq_one_letter_code
_entity_poly.pdbx_strand_id
1 'polypeptide(L)' 'MITSLPELPRELVHLYEVVEEGGQKHWKCRRCGTRVCSVEDAIYHAVTHDPRLKRLLRELKLE' A
#
# COMPACT_ATOMS: atom_id res chain seq x y z
N MET A 1 -18.43 9.90 -11.37
CA MET A 1 -17.14 9.24 -11.62
C MET A 1 -16.60 8.83 -10.26
N ILE A 2 -16.79 7.57 -9.86
CA ILE A 2 -16.26 7.06 -8.60
C ILE A 2 -14.95 6.38 -8.97
N THR A 3 -13.85 7.13 -8.95
CA THR A 3 -12.52 6.53 -9.02
C THR A 3 -12.27 5.87 -7.68
N SER A 4 -12.72 4.62 -7.56
CA SER A 4 -12.35 3.74 -6.48
C SER A 4 -10.82 3.70 -6.45
N LEU A 5 -10.23 4.22 -5.38
CA LEU A 5 -8.81 4.02 -5.11
C LEU A 5 -8.53 2.50 -5.22
N PRO A 6 -7.45 2.08 -5.90
CA PRO A 6 -7.09 0.67 -5.95
C PRO A 6 -7.01 0.14 -4.51
N GLU A 7 -7.82 -0.87 -4.22
CA GLU A 7 -7.95 -1.40 -2.87
C GLU A 7 -6.62 -2.03 -2.47
N LEU A 8 -6.03 -1.59 -1.35
CA LEU A 8 -4.82 -2.22 -0.84
C LEU A 8 -5.11 -3.70 -0.59
N PRO A 9 -4.20 -4.63 -0.96
CA PRO A 9 -4.34 -6.03 -0.58
C PRO A 9 -4.60 -6.15 0.92
N ARG A 10 -5.52 -7.04 1.32
CA ARG A 10 -5.91 -7.22 2.74
C ARG A 10 -4.70 -7.44 3.65
N GLU A 11 -3.66 -8.08 3.15
CA GLU A 11 -2.39 -8.31 3.85
C GLU A 11 -1.64 -7.00 4.18
N LEU A 12 -1.78 -5.97 3.35
CA LEU A 12 -1.15 -4.66 3.55
C LEU A 12 -2.02 -3.68 4.32
N VAL A 13 -3.34 -3.85 4.33
CA VAL A 13 -4.27 -2.97 5.09
C VAL A 13 -3.93 -2.94 6.59
N HIS A 14 -3.38 -4.03 7.14
CA HIS A 14 -2.94 -4.05 8.54
C HIS A 14 -1.58 -3.40 8.77
N LEU A 15 -0.74 -3.31 7.73
CA LEU A 15 0.60 -2.71 7.78
C LEU A 15 0.56 -1.20 7.53
N TYR A 16 -0.47 -0.71 6.85
CA TYR A 16 -0.63 0.69 6.49
C TYR A 16 -1.84 1.32 7.16
N GLU A 17 -1.68 2.56 7.58
CA GLU A 17 -2.73 3.44 8.02
C GLU A 17 -3.07 4.42 6.89
N VAL A 18 -4.35 4.55 6.55
CA VAL A 18 -4.80 5.58 5.61
C VAL A 18 -4.81 6.91 6.35
N VAL A 19 -3.98 7.84 5.89
CA VAL A 19 -3.92 9.21 6.41
C VAL A 19 -4.30 10.17 5.28
N GLU A 20 -5.08 11.20 5.60
CA GLU A 20 -5.46 12.23 4.64
C GLU A 20 -4.68 13.51 4.95
N GLU A 21 -3.92 14.01 3.99
CA GLU A 21 -3.23 15.31 4.06
C GLU A 21 -3.63 16.15 2.85
N GLY A 22 -4.07 17.40 3.08
CA GLY A 22 -4.39 18.34 2.01
C GLY A 22 -5.51 17.88 1.05
N GLY A 23 -6.39 16.98 1.50
CA GLY A 23 -7.46 16.39 0.67
C GLY A 23 -7.01 15.20 -0.19
N GLN A 24 -5.77 14.71 -0.01
CA GLN A 24 -5.26 13.51 -0.66
C GLN A 24 -5.06 12.39 0.36
N LYS A 25 -5.47 11.18 -0.01
CA LYS A 25 -5.24 9.97 0.79
C LYS A 25 -3.83 9.44 0.53
N HIS A 26 -3.12 9.18 1.62
CA HIS A 26 -1.82 8.55 1.66
C HIS A 26 -1.86 7.31 2.54
N TRP A 27 -0.96 6.37 2.30
CA TRP A 27 -0.77 5.20 3.13
C TRP A 27 0.50 5.34 3.95
N LYS A 28 0.35 5.42 5.26
CA LYS A 28 1.44 5.51 6.23
C LYS A 28 1.74 4.14 6.83
N CYS A 29 2.94 3.62 6.63
CA CYS A 29 3.38 2.37 7.23
C CYS A 29 3.38 2.50 8.75
N ARG A 30 2.68 1.60 9.44
CA ARG A 30 2.63 1.56 10.92
C ARG A 30 3.93 1.11 11.56
N ARG A 31 4.75 0.35 10.81
CA ARG A 31 6.00 -0.22 11.34
C ARG A 31 7.14 0.80 11.39
N CYS A 32 7.30 1.63 10.36
CA CYS A 32 8.41 2.60 10.27
C CYS A 32 7.98 4.05 10.00
N GLY A 33 6.70 4.31 9.75
CA GLY A 33 6.18 5.65 9.49
C GLY A 33 6.32 6.16 8.06
N THR A 34 6.87 5.36 7.13
CA THR A 34 7.01 5.74 5.71
C THR A 34 5.65 5.98 5.08
N ARG A 35 5.53 7.07 4.30
CA ARG A 35 4.29 7.44 3.60
C ARG A 35 4.44 7.15 2.11
N VAL A 36 3.43 6.54 1.53
CA VAL A 36 3.36 6.22 0.10
C VAL A 36 1.99 6.62 -0.44
N CYS A 37 1.96 7.02 -1.71
CA CYS A 37 0.74 7.49 -2.39
C CYS A 37 0.19 6.44 -3.36
N SER A 38 0.93 5.34 -3.59
CA SER A 38 0.65 4.32 -4.60
C SER A 38 0.64 2.92 -3.97
N VAL A 39 -0.20 2.03 -4.48
CA VAL A 39 -0.28 0.64 -4.00
C VAL A 39 1.00 -0.12 -4.33
N GLU A 40 1.58 0.11 -5.51
CA GLU A 40 2.85 -0.48 -5.91
C GLU A 40 3.98 -0.11 -4.93
N ASP A 41 4.09 1.17 -4.56
CA ASP A 41 5.03 1.65 -3.53
C ASP A 41 4.74 1.05 -2.16
N ALA A 42 3.46 0.88 -1.79
CA ALA A 42 3.09 0.22 -0.54
C ALA A 42 3.56 -1.24 -0.53
N ILE A 43 3.38 -1.98 -1.62
CA ILE A 43 3.85 -3.37 -1.68
C ILE A 43 5.38 -3.40 -1.70
N TYR A 44 6.05 -2.57 -2.52
CA TYR A 44 7.51 -2.51 -2.58
C TYR A 44 8.13 -2.19 -1.22
N HIS A 45 7.56 -1.22 -0.51
CA HIS A 45 7.99 -0.90 0.84
C HIS A 45 7.68 -2.05 1.81
N ALA A 46 6.51 -2.68 1.74
CA ALA A 46 6.20 -3.82 2.57
C ALA A 46 7.16 -5.00 2.35
N VAL A 47 7.65 -5.19 1.12
CA VAL A 47 8.70 -6.18 0.78
C VAL A 47 10.01 -5.92 1.52
N THR A 48 10.35 -4.65 1.83
CA THR A 48 11.54 -4.33 2.64
C THR A 48 11.42 -4.80 4.08
N HIS A 49 10.19 -4.92 4.58
CA HIS A 49 9.87 -5.40 5.93
C HIS A 49 9.64 -6.91 5.97
N ASP A 50 9.03 -7.46 4.93
CA ASP A 50 8.76 -8.89 4.77
C ASP A 50 8.90 -9.31 3.30
N PRO A 51 10.00 -9.98 2.92
CA PRO A 51 10.25 -10.35 1.53
C PRO A 51 9.23 -11.34 0.95
N ARG A 52 8.39 -11.99 1.77
CA ARG A 52 7.32 -12.90 1.30
C ARG A 52 6.20 -12.14 0.59
N LEU A 53 6.01 -10.86 0.93
CA LEU A 53 5.03 -9.99 0.30
C LEU A 53 5.37 -9.68 -1.16
N LYS A 54 6.55 -10.08 -1.65
CA LYS A 54 6.93 -9.97 -3.07
C LYS A 54 6.00 -10.79 -3.98
N ARG A 55 5.27 -11.78 -3.43
CA ARG A 55 4.20 -12.48 -4.15
C ARG A 55 3.08 -11.51 -4.58
N LEU A 56 2.71 -10.56 -3.72
CA LEU A 56 1.64 -9.59 -4.01
C LEU A 56 1.98 -8.68 -5.20
N LEU A 57 3.26 -8.34 -5.42
CA LEU A 57 3.69 -7.59 -6.61
C LEU A 57 3.42 -8.35 -7.91
N ARG A 58 3.40 -9.69 -7.87
CA ARG A 58 3.05 -10.51 -9.03
C ARG A 58 1.55 -10.58 -9.25
N GLU A 59 0.77 -10.62 -8.17
CA GLU A 59 -0.70 -10.67 -8.22
C GLU A 59 -1.27 -9.35 -8.75
N LEU A 60 -0.72 -8.19 -8.35
CA LEU A 60 -1.15 -6.87 -8.86
C LEU A 60 -0.82 -6.61 -10.35
N LYS A 61 0.14 -7.34 -10.93
CA LYS A 61 0.54 -7.19 -12.34
C LYS A 61 -0.24 -8.09 -13.30
N LEU A 62 -1.17 -8.90 -12.78
CA LEU A 62 -1.97 -9.86 -13.56
C LEU A 62 -3.39 -9.35 -13.86
N GLU A 63 -3.69 -8.09 -13.54
CA GLU A 63 -5.00 -7.44 -13.74
C GLU A 63 -5.03 -6.54 -14.98
#